data_AF-A0A833YVF4-F1
#
_entry.id   AF-A0A833YVF4-F1
#
_cell.length_a   1.000
_cell.length_b   1.000
_cell.length_c   1.000
_cell.angle_alpha   90.00
_cell.angle_beta   90.00
_cell.angle_gamma   90.00
#
_symmetry.space_group_name_H-M   'P 1'
#
loop_
_entity.id
_entity.type
_entity.pdbx_description
1 polymer ?
#
loop_
_entity_poly.entity_id
_entity_poly.type
_entity_poly.pdbx_seq_one_letter_code
_entity_poly.pdbx_strand_id
1 'polypeptide(L)'
;MAASRRLMKELEEIRKCGMKNFRNIQVDEANLLTWQGLIVPDNPPYDKGAFKIKINFPAEYPFKPPRSHLKQRSITPTSMKRGRSVCQ
;
A
#
# COMPACT_ATOMS: atom_id res chain seq x y z
N MET A 1 22.14 13.76 4.13
CA MET A 1 21.65 12.37 4.02
C MET A 1 21.33 12.09 2.56
N ALA A 2 22.07 11.18 1.91
CA ALA A 2 21.89 10.89 0.48
C ALA A 2 20.61 10.07 0.19
N ALA A 3 20.22 9.19 1.11
CA ALA A 3 19.04 8.34 0.97
C ALA A 3 17.72 9.12 0.96
N SER A 4 17.57 10.15 1.80
CA SER A 4 16.33 10.93 1.89
C SER A 4 16.00 11.70 0.61
N ARG A 5 17.01 12.30 -0.04
CA ARG A 5 16.85 13.00 -1.32
C ARG A 5 16.39 12.05 -2.43
N ARG A 6 16.87 10.81 -2.42
CA ARG A 6 16.47 9.78 -3.38
C ARG A 6 15.03 9.31 -3.14
N LEU A 7 14.69 9.03 -1.88
CA LEU A 7 13.34 8.62 -1.48
C LEU A 7 12.29 9.68 -1.83
N MET A 8 12.59 10.98 -1.67
CA MET A 8 11.68 12.05 -2.09
C MET A 8 11.39 12.01 -3.60
N LYS A 9 12.41 11.79 -4.44
CA LYS A 9 12.23 11.65 -5.90
C LYS A 9 11.40 10.42 -6.25
N GLU A 10 11.70 9.27 -5.65
CA GLU A 10 10.94 8.03 -5.87
C GLU A 10 9.48 8.21 -5.44
N LEU A 11 9.21 8.92 -4.33
CA LEU A 11 7.85 9.23 -3.87
C LEU A 11 7.09 10.08 -4.88
N GLU A 12 7.74 11.11 -5.43
CA GLU A 12 7.14 11.99 -6.43
C GLU A 12 6.85 11.24 -7.74
N GLU A 13 7.78 10.41 -8.20
CA GLU A 13 7.58 9.55 -9.37
C GLU A 13 6.43 8.57 -9.18
N ILE A 14 6.30 7.96 -8.00
CA ILE A 14 5.19 7.06 -7.67
C ILE A 14 3.86 7.82 -7.71
N ARG A 15 3.81 9.03 -7.13
CA ARG A 15 2.61 9.89 -7.16
C ARG A 15 2.25 10.30 -8.58
N LYS A 16 3.25 10.61 -9.42
CA LYS A 16 3.07 10.98 -10.83
C LYS A 16 2.64 9.80 -11.70
N CYS A 17 3.16 8.60 -11.42
CA CYS A 17 2.82 7.37 -12.12
C CYS A 17 1.37 6.96 -11.86
N GLY A 18 0.81 7.33 -10.70
CA GLY A 18 -0.60 7.12 -10.40
C GLY A 18 -0.98 5.63 -10.42
N MET A 19 -0.24 4.81 -9.66
CA MET A 19 -0.52 3.37 -9.54
C MET A 19 -1.97 3.15 -9.10
N LYS A 20 -2.81 2.58 -10.00
CA LYS A 20 -4.24 2.36 -9.75
C LYS A 20 -4.48 1.57 -8.47
N ASN A 21 -3.59 0.62 -8.20
CA ASN A 21 -3.67 -0.33 -7.11
C ASN A 21 -3.06 0.20 -5.81
N PHE A 22 -2.29 1.30 -5.83
CA PHE A 22 -1.62 1.83 -4.65
C PHE A 22 -2.12 3.25 -4.34
N ARG A 23 -2.94 3.35 -3.31
CA ARG A 23 -3.65 4.58 -2.91
C ARG A 23 -3.26 5.02 -1.50
N ASN A 24 -3.58 6.26 -1.18
CA ASN A 24 -3.41 6.86 0.16
C ASN A 24 -1.98 6.71 0.71
N ILE A 25 -0.99 7.05 -0.11
CA ILE A 25 0.43 7.03 0.29
C ILE A 25 0.68 8.16 1.29
N GLN A 26 0.94 7.79 2.54
CA GLN A 26 1.31 8.67 3.63
C GLN A 26 2.78 8.45 3.97
N VAL A 27 3.57 9.51 3.85
CA VAL A 27 4.98 9.53 4.27
C VAL A 27 5.08 10.52 5.40
N ASP A 28 5.77 10.13 6.46
CA ASP A 28 6.04 11.00 7.60
C ASP A 28 7.16 11.99 7.22
N GLU A 29 6.90 13.29 7.38
CA GLU A 29 7.89 14.34 7.08
C GLU A 29 9.07 14.30 8.06
N ALA A 30 8.82 13.87 9.30
CA ALA A 30 9.88 13.66 10.29
C ALA A 30 10.66 12.37 10.04
N ASN A 31 10.06 11.39 9.35
CA ASN A 31 10.65 10.09 9.10
C ASN A 31 10.35 9.58 7.68
N LEU A 32 11.10 10.14 6.71
CA LEU A 32 11.05 9.76 5.30
C LEU A 32 11.42 8.30 5.03
N LEU A 33 11.98 7.59 6.01
CA LEU A 33 12.31 6.18 5.91
C LEU A 33 11.10 5.28 6.17
N THR A 34 9.97 5.82 6.64
CA THR A 34 8.76 5.03 6.90
C THR A 34 7.62 5.50 6.02
N TRP A 35 7.18 4.62 5.12
CA TRP A 35 6.07 4.91 4.23
C TRP A 35 4.88 4.04 4.59
N GLN A 36 3.68 4.58 4.49
CA GLN A 36 2.43 3.87 4.65
C GLN A 36 1.58 4.06 3.41
N GLY A 37 0.82 3.04 3.03
CA GLY A 37 -0.13 3.16 1.94
C GLY A 37 -1.18 2.08 1.99
N LEU A 38 -2.16 2.19 1.09
CA LEU A 38 -3.23 1.22 0.92
C LEU A 38 -3.12 0.59 -0.47
N ILE A 39 -3.01 -0.72 -0.52
CA ILE A 39 -3.12 -1.48 -1.76
C ILE A 39 -4.58 -1.88 -1.94
N VAL A 40 -5.17 -1.49 -3.07
CA VAL A 40 -6.51 -1.89 -3.51
C VAL A 40 -6.32 -2.73 -4.77
N PRO A 41 -6.41 -4.07 -4.69
CA PRO A 41 -6.33 -4.91 -5.87
C PRO A 41 -7.63 -4.81 -6.67
N ASP A 42 -7.53 -4.80 -8.01
CA ASP A 42 -8.69 -4.74 -8.89
C ASP A 42 -9.30 -6.12 -9.19
N ASN A 43 -8.60 -7.20 -8.84
CA ASN A 43 -8.98 -8.57 -9.21
C ASN A 43 -9.75 -9.28 -8.08
N PRO A 44 -10.89 -9.93 -8.37
CA PRO A 44 -11.57 -10.83 -7.43
C PRO A 44 -10.64 -11.99 -7.01
N PRO A 45 -10.72 -12.49 -5.76
CA PRO A 45 -11.67 -12.17 -4.68
C PRO A 45 -11.21 -11.04 -3.73
N TYR A 46 -10.20 -10.27 -4.14
CA TYR A 46 -9.57 -9.24 -3.30
C TYR A 46 -10.06 -7.83 -3.61
N ASP A 47 -10.79 -7.65 -4.71
CA ASP A 47 -11.46 -6.43 -5.21
C ASP A 47 -12.29 -5.66 -4.17
N LYS A 48 -12.69 -6.34 -3.08
CA LYS A 48 -13.55 -5.78 -2.03
C LYS A 48 -12.80 -5.37 -0.77
N GLY A 49 -11.47 -5.44 -0.76
CA GLY A 49 -10.66 -5.09 0.40
C GLY A 49 -9.55 -4.10 0.06
N ALA A 50 -9.13 -3.33 1.07
CA ALA A 50 -7.90 -2.55 1.02
C ALA A 50 -6.89 -3.11 2.03
N PHE A 51 -5.63 -3.16 1.62
CA PHE A 51 -4.55 -3.70 2.45
C PHE A 51 -3.61 -2.58 2.84
N LYS A 52 -3.49 -2.33 4.14
CA LYS A 52 -2.55 -1.31 4.63
C LYS A 52 -1.14 -1.89 4.61
N ILE A 53 -0.23 -1.28 3.87
CA ILE A 53 1.18 -1.62 3.88
C ILE A 53 1.97 -0.58 4.65
N LYS A 54 3.02 -1.05 5.31
CA LYS A 54 4.07 -0.21 5.89
C LYS A 54 5.40 -0.63 5.30
N ILE A 55 6.11 0.30 4.70
CA ILE A 55 7.44 0.08 4.13
C ILE A 55 8.43 0.82 5.03
N ASN A 56 9.46 0.13 5.47
CA ASN A 56 10.52 0.67 6.30
C ASN A 56 11.86 0.56 5.56
N PHE A 57 12.42 1.71 5.22
CA PHE A 57 13.72 1.85 4.57
C PHE A 57 14.81 1.88 5.64
N PRO A 58 15.86 1.05 5.54
CA PRO A 58 17.02 1.16 6.41
C PRO A 58 17.83 2.43 6.08
N ALA A 59 18.65 2.90 7.01
CA ALA A 59 19.53 4.05 6.79
C ALA A 59 20.57 3.78 5.68
N GLU A 60 20.92 2.50 5.48
CA GLU A 60 21.83 2.03 4.43
C GLU A 60 21.15 1.86 3.06
N TYR A 61 19.90 2.28 2.87
CA TYR A 61 19.28 2.32 1.53
C TYR A 61 20.08 3.26 0.61
N PRO A 62 20.37 2.88 -0.65
CA PRO A 62 19.87 1.72 -1.40
C PRO A 62 20.72 0.45 -1.31
N PHE A 63 21.80 0.43 -0.52
CA PHE A 63 22.68 -0.74 -0.37
C PHE A 63 22.00 -1.90 0.35
N LYS A 64 21.10 -1.61 1.30
CA LYS A 64 20.22 -2.61 1.93
C LYS A 64 18.77 -2.47 1.43
N PRO A 65 18.07 -3.59 1.18
CA PRO A 65 16.69 -3.56 0.72
C PRO A 65 15.74 -3.06 1.82
N PRO A 66 14.62 -2.40 1.45
CA PRO A 66 13.57 -2.04 2.39
C PRO A 66 12.83 -3.28 2.90
N ARG A 67 12.29 -3.20 4.12
CA ARG A 67 11.40 -4.21 4.68
C ARG A 67 9.96 -3.73 4.57
N SER A 68 9.11 -4.51 3.92
CA SER A 68 7.67 -4.24 3.84
C SER A 68 6.90 -5.16 4.78
N HIS A 69 5.95 -4.59 5.52
CA HIS A 69 5.04 -5.30 6.39
C HIS A 69 3.61 -5.01 5.91
N LEU A 70 2.91 -6.07 5.51
CA LEU A 70 1.48 -6.02 5.23
C LEU A 70 0.73 -6.04 6.57
N LYS A 71 0.04 -4.95 6.93
CA LYS A 71 -0.94 -5.02 8.01
C LYS A 71 -2.20 -5.68 7.46
N GLN A 72 -2.66 -6.72 8.15
CA GLN A 72 -3.80 -7.57 7.80
C GLN A 72 -5.05 -6.77 7.39
N ARG A 73 -5.81 -7.39 6.47
CA ARG A 73 -7.04 -6.94 5.80
C ARG A 73 -8.06 -6.25 6.72
N SER A 74 -8.48 -5.02 6.37
CA SER A 74 -9.79 -4.51 6.78
C SER A 74 -10.78 -4.97 5.72
N ILE A 75 -11.47 -6.09 5.98
CA ILE A 75 -12.59 -6.53 5.15
C ILE A 75 -13.77 -5.66 5.55
N THR A 76 -14.21 -4.75 4.68
CA THR A 76 -15.54 -4.16 4.81
C THR A 76 -16.57 -5.28 4.63
N PRO A 77 -17.45 -5.56 5.61
CA PRO A 77 -18.35 -6.72 5.60
C PRO A 77 -19.48 -6.65 4.55
N THR A 78 -19.42 -5.73 3.58
CA THR A 78 -20.46 -5.53 2.56
C THR A 78 -20.53 -6.63 1.49
N SER A 79 -19.57 -7.56 1.45
CA SER A 79 -19.56 -8.66 0.47
C SER A 79 -20.23 -9.96 0.95
N MET A 80 -20.88 -10.01 2.10
CA MET A 80 -21.80 -11.11 2.38
C MET A 80 -23.16 -10.82 1.72
N LYS A 81 -23.18 -10.58 0.41
CA LYS A 81 -24.41 -10.82 -0.35
C LYS A 81 -24.58 -12.33 -0.37
N ARG A 82 -25.45 -12.83 0.51
CA ARG A 82 -26.02 -14.18 0.43
C ARG A 82 -26.61 -14.36 -0.97
N GLY A 83 -25.79 -14.83 -1.90
CA GLY A 83 -26.26 -15.47 -3.12
C GLY A 83 -26.83 -16.82 -2.73
N ARG A 84 -28.13 -16.84 -2.39
CA ARG A 84 -28.99 -18.01 -2.60
C ARG A 84 -30.19 -17.51 -3.38
N SER A 85 -30.03 -17.45 -4.71
CA SER A 85 -31.12 -17.89 -5.58
C SER A 85 -30.98 -19.40 -5.77
N VAL A 86 -32.04 -20.02 -6.31
CA VAL A 86 -32.33 -21.46 -6.50
C VAL A 86 -33.23 -22.00 -5.37
N CYS A 87 -34.43 -22.54 -5.59
CA CYS A 87 -35.32 -22.75 -6.75
C CYS A 87 -36.68 -23.22 -6.19
N GLN A 88 -37.78 -22.87 -6.87
CA GLN A 88 -39.18 -23.30 -6.64
C GLN A 88 -39.86 -22.90 -5.33
#